data_AF-A0A229QY75-F1
#
_entry.id   AF-A0A229QY75-F1
#
_cell.length_a   1.000
_cell.length_b   1.000
_cell.length_c   1.000
_cell.angle_alpha   90.00
_cell.angle_beta   90.00
_cell.angle_gamma   90.00
#
_symmetry.space_group_name_H-M   'P 1'
#
loop_
_entity.id
_entity.type
_entity.pdbx_description
1 polymer ?
#
loop_
_entity_poly.entity_id
_entity_poly.type
_entity_poly.pdbx_seq_one_letter_code
_entity_poly.pdbx_strand_id
1 'polypeptide(L)'
;GHDPRRFATDLLDRLRDLVMLRSVPDAGERGLVAAPDDELKKMKEQAGKLEPATLSRYADIVHNGLLEMRGATSPRLVLELLTARMLLPSIAEGADALLARLERLERRAASAPAPAAAVAVQAVQAAPAGQAVPVAQAPPVAPSGEPVREFQRPSQRAAAPAPAPQAAPQPAPQPAAQPVARPEPVAERPAPQRPSAPTPPPAAPAPAAATAVAATGGGTDVESIRGRWPHV
;
A
#
# COMPACT_ATOMS: atom_id res chain seq x y z
N GLY A 1 9.97 1.11 -19.77
CA GLY A 1 8.93 0.60 -18.86
C GLY A 1 8.32 1.79 -18.13
N HIS A 2 7.04 1.70 -17.74
CA HIS A 2 6.37 2.77 -16.98
C HIS A 2 6.98 2.91 -15.57
N ASP A 3 7.04 4.14 -15.06
CA ASP A 3 7.47 4.42 -13.69
C ASP A 3 6.44 3.86 -12.68
N PRO A 4 6.82 2.97 -11.75
CA PRO A 4 5.87 2.33 -10.84
C PRO A 4 5.15 3.32 -9.92
N ARG A 5 5.84 4.36 -9.46
CA ARG A 5 5.26 5.34 -8.54
C ARG A 5 4.25 6.23 -9.24
N ARG A 6 4.54 6.64 -10.48
CA ARG A 6 3.60 7.36 -11.32
C ARG A 6 2.36 6.52 -11.60
N PHE A 7 2.53 5.26 -11.99
CA PHE A 7 1.39 4.34 -12.17
C PHE A 7 0.54 4.21 -10.91
N ALA A 8 1.15 4.08 -9.73
CA ALA A 8 0.43 4.01 -8.47
C ALA A 8 -0.30 5.32 -8.11
N THR A 9 0.26 6.47 -8.50
CA THR A 9 -0.38 7.79 -8.34
C THR A 9 -1.61 7.89 -9.23
N ASP A 10 -1.45 7.58 -10.52
CA ASP A 10 -2.54 7.57 -11.50
C ASP A 10 -3.66 6.57 -11.09
N LEU A 11 -3.27 5.42 -10.55
CA LEU A 11 -4.21 4.43 -10.00
C LEU A 11 -4.96 4.97 -8.78
N LEU A 12 -4.28 5.67 -7.86
CA LEU A 12 -4.93 6.25 -6.69
C LEU A 12 -5.94 7.34 -7.08
N ASP A 13 -5.57 8.21 -8.02
CA ASP A 13 -6.47 9.25 -8.52
C ASP A 13 -7.70 8.60 -9.17
N ARG A 14 -7.49 7.56 -9.99
CA ARG A 14 -8.60 6.81 -10.59
C ARG A 14 -9.49 6.14 -9.55
N LEU A 15 -8.93 5.55 -8.48
CA LEU A 15 -9.71 4.95 -7.40
C LEU A 15 -10.54 6.00 -6.65
N ARG A 16 -9.98 7.19 -6.40
CA ARG A 16 -10.70 8.30 -5.74
C ARG A 16 -11.87 8.81 -6.58
N ASP A 17 -11.69 8.93 -7.89
CA ASP A 17 -12.77 9.31 -8.78
C ASP A 17 -13.91 8.28 -8.78
N LEU A 18 -13.57 6.99 -8.75
CA LEU A 18 -14.57 5.92 -8.66
C LEU A 18 -15.33 5.96 -7.31
N VAL A 19 -14.64 6.27 -6.20
CA VAL A 19 -15.29 6.47 -4.89
C VAL A 19 -16.27 7.63 -4.99
N MET A 20 -15.83 8.75 -5.56
CA MET A 20 -16.65 9.95 -5.69
C MET A 20 -17.89 9.72 -6.57
N LEU A 21 -17.75 9.03 -7.70
CA LEU A 21 -18.87 8.66 -8.57
C LEU A 21 -19.87 7.71 -7.89
N ARG A 22 -19.43 6.89 -6.93
CA ARG A 22 -20.33 5.99 -6.18
C ARG A 22 -21.02 6.71 -5.02
N SER A 23 -20.35 7.68 -4.39
CA SER A 23 -20.90 8.46 -3.27
C SER A 23 -21.79 9.62 -3.71
N VAL A 24 -21.55 10.18 -4.90
CA VAL A 24 -22.29 11.33 -5.44
C VAL A 24 -22.83 10.96 -6.82
N PRO A 25 -24.14 10.70 -6.97
CA PRO A 25 -24.76 10.24 -8.22
C PRO A 25 -24.46 11.15 -9.44
N ASP A 26 -24.36 12.47 -9.19
CA ASP A 26 -24.19 13.50 -10.23
C ASP A 26 -22.76 14.05 -10.27
N ALA A 27 -21.76 13.34 -9.73
CA ALA A 27 -20.39 13.84 -9.62
C ALA A 27 -19.78 14.27 -10.96
N GLY A 28 -20.07 13.53 -12.04
CA GLY A 28 -19.61 13.86 -13.39
C GLY A 28 -20.23 15.15 -13.94
N GLU A 29 -21.54 15.33 -13.75
CA GLU A 29 -22.27 16.51 -14.23
C GLU A 29 -21.88 17.78 -13.48
N ARG A 30 -21.52 17.62 -12.20
CA ARG A 30 -21.05 18.71 -11.34
C ARG A 30 -19.56 19.04 -11.54
N GLY A 31 -18.87 18.35 -12.44
CA GLY A 31 -17.44 18.53 -12.71
C GLY A 31 -16.54 18.13 -11.54
N LEU A 32 -17.03 17.31 -10.61
CA LEU A 32 -16.23 16.83 -9.47
C LEU A 32 -15.20 15.78 -9.89
N VAL A 33 -15.48 15.07 -10.98
CA VAL A 33 -14.55 14.14 -11.64
C VAL A 33 -14.31 14.64 -13.06
N ALA A 34 -13.06 14.95 -13.38
CA ALA A 34 -12.66 15.48 -14.68
C ALA A 34 -12.31 14.35 -15.64
N ALA A 35 -13.28 13.93 -16.47
CA ALA A 35 -13.05 12.99 -17.56
C ALA A 35 -14.05 13.25 -18.70
N PRO A 36 -13.75 12.88 -19.96
CA PRO A 36 -14.71 12.92 -21.05
C PRO A 36 -15.95 12.07 -20.77
N ASP A 37 -17.10 12.42 -21.34
CA ASP A 37 -18.39 11.74 -21.08
C ASP A 37 -18.34 10.21 -21.33
N ASP A 38 -17.67 9.79 -22.40
CA ASP A 38 -17.49 8.37 -22.72
C ASP A 38 -16.67 7.62 -21.64
N GLU A 39 -15.70 8.31 -21.03
CA GLU A 39 -14.89 7.75 -19.95
C GLU A 39 -15.66 7.77 -18.63
N LEU A 40 -16.40 8.85 -18.33
CA LEU A 40 -17.28 8.93 -17.17
C LEU A 40 -18.30 7.80 -17.15
N LYS A 41 -18.89 7.46 -18.30
CA LYS A 41 -19.82 6.32 -18.41
C LYS A 41 -19.14 4.99 -18.03
N LYS A 42 -17.94 4.73 -18.55
CA LYS A 42 -17.14 3.54 -18.21
C LYS A 42 -16.76 3.54 -16.73
N MET A 43 -16.41 4.69 -16.17
CA MET A 43 -16.09 4.85 -14.75
C MET A 43 -17.30 4.55 -13.86
N LYS A 44 -18.50 5.02 -14.22
CA LYS A 44 -19.74 4.67 -13.51
C LYS A 44 -20.01 3.17 -13.53
N GLU A 45 -19.81 2.50 -14.67
CA GLU A 45 -19.95 1.05 -14.77
C GLU A 45 -18.90 0.30 -13.91
N GLN A 46 -17.65 0.78 -13.88
CA GLN A 46 -16.58 0.21 -13.05
C GLN A 46 -16.85 0.42 -11.56
N ALA A 47 -17.30 1.62 -11.17
CA ALA A 47 -17.68 1.96 -9.82
C ALA A 47 -18.83 1.06 -9.35
N GLY A 48 -19.81 0.75 -10.22
CA GLY A 48 -20.90 -0.19 -9.91
C GLY A 48 -20.46 -1.63 -9.61
N LYS A 49 -19.38 -2.11 -10.26
CA LYS A 49 -18.85 -3.48 -10.09
C LYS A 49 -18.06 -3.68 -8.79
N LEU A 50 -17.55 -2.62 -8.19
CA LEU A 50 -16.72 -2.66 -6.97
C LEU A 50 -17.50 -2.14 -5.78
N GLU A 51 -17.64 -2.94 -4.72
CA GLU A 51 -18.38 -2.52 -3.52
C GLU A 51 -17.71 -1.35 -2.80
N PRO A 52 -18.48 -0.56 -2.03
CA PRO A 52 -17.98 0.66 -1.41
C PRO A 52 -16.80 0.41 -0.45
N ALA A 53 -16.88 -0.61 0.42
CA ALA A 53 -15.80 -0.87 1.37
C ALA A 53 -14.58 -1.45 0.64
N THR A 54 -14.80 -2.32 -0.34
CA THR A 54 -13.73 -2.84 -1.20
C THR A 54 -12.96 -1.73 -1.92
N LEU A 55 -13.67 -0.76 -2.50
CA LEU A 55 -13.08 0.35 -3.24
C LEU A 55 -12.30 1.31 -2.32
N SER A 56 -12.87 1.65 -1.16
CA SER A 56 -12.20 2.48 -0.15
C SER A 56 -10.91 1.82 0.34
N ARG A 57 -10.97 0.51 0.65
CA ARG A 57 -9.79 -0.28 1.03
C ARG A 57 -8.70 -0.27 -0.06
N TYR A 58 -9.07 -0.37 -1.34
CA TYR A 58 -8.08 -0.30 -2.42
C TYR A 58 -7.39 1.06 -2.45
N ALA A 59 -8.14 2.16 -2.30
CA ALA A 59 -7.58 3.49 -2.23
C ALA A 59 -6.59 3.62 -1.05
N ASP A 60 -6.93 3.09 0.12
CA ASP A 60 -6.05 3.12 1.30
C ASP A 60 -4.79 2.28 1.13
N ILE A 61 -4.90 1.08 0.54
CA ILE A 61 -3.74 0.24 0.22
C ILE A 61 -2.78 0.99 -0.71
N VAL A 62 -3.29 1.60 -1.78
CA VAL A 62 -2.44 2.32 -2.75
C VAL A 62 -1.89 3.60 -2.13
N HIS A 63 -2.67 4.33 -1.32
CA HIS A 63 -2.22 5.51 -0.61
C HIS A 63 -1.03 5.22 0.31
N ASN A 64 -1.16 4.21 1.17
CA ASN A 64 -0.07 3.78 2.05
C ASN A 64 1.12 3.24 1.26
N GLY A 65 0.85 2.49 0.20
CA GLY A 65 1.87 1.98 -0.71
C GLY A 65 2.71 3.07 -1.39
N LEU A 66 2.10 4.20 -1.78
CA LEU A 66 2.83 5.35 -2.32
C LEU A 66 3.80 5.96 -1.30
N LEU A 67 3.47 5.91 -0.01
CA LEU A 67 4.37 6.34 1.07
C LEU A 67 5.56 5.38 1.19
N GLU A 68 5.31 4.07 1.16
CA GLU A 68 6.36 3.03 1.17
C GLU A 68 7.32 3.18 -0.02
N MET A 69 6.82 3.57 -1.21
CA MET A 69 7.64 3.74 -2.41
C MET A 69 8.65 4.90 -2.34
N ARG A 70 8.44 5.92 -1.50
CA ARG A 70 9.28 7.14 -1.48
C ARG A 70 10.73 6.88 -1.08
N GLY A 71 11.02 5.76 -0.43
CA GLY A 71 12.37 5.31 -0.07
C GLY A 71 12.65 3.84 -0.41
N ALA A 72 11.78 3.21 -1.21
CA ALA A 72 11.93 1.80 -1.54
C ALA A 72 13.12 1.61 -2.49
N THR A 73 13.99 0.65 -2.16
CA THR A 73 15.06 0.19 -3.06
C THR A 73 14.48 -0.45 -4.33
N SER A 74 13.27 -1.01 -4.25
CA SER A 74 12.51 -1.54 -5.38
C SER A 74 11.03 -1.13 -5.31
N PRO A 75 10.66 0.03 -5.90
CA PRO A 75 9.25 0.46 -5.98
C PRO A 75 8.36 -0.51 -6.75
N ARG A 76 8.94 -1.27 -7.70
CA ARG A 76 8.24 -2.29 -8.46
C ARG A 76 7.78 -3.45 -7.57
N LEU A 77 8.65 -3.94 -6.68
CA LEU A 77 8.28 -4.99 -5.73
C LEU A 77 7.18 -4.53 -4.78
N VAL A 78 7.24 -3.26 -4.34
CA VAL A 78 6.16 -2.66 -3.54
C VAL A 78 4.85 -2.72 -4.33
N LEU A 79 4.84 -2.29 -5.59
CA LEU A 79 3.63 -2.34 -6.44
C LEU A 79 3.08 -3.77 -6.63
N GLU A 80 3.95 -4.75 -6.81
CA GLU A 80 3.58 -6.18 -6.90
C GLU A 80 2.93 -6.66 -5.59
N LEU A 81 3.47 -6.25 -4.44
CA LEU A 81 2.90 -6.58 -3.14
C LEU A 81 1.55 -5.89 -2.90
N LEU A 82 1.40 -4.62 -3.30
CA LEU A 82 0.13 -3.90 -3.19
C LEU A 82 -0.97 -4.56 -4.01
N THR A 83 -0.66 -4.98 -5.24
CA THR A 83 -1.63 -5.70 -6.08
C THR A 83 -2.02 -7.05 -5.50
N ALA A 84 -1.07 -7.79 -4.92
CA ALA A 84 -1.37 -9.00 -4.16
C ALA A 84 -2.30 -8.73 -2.96
N ARG A 85 -2.03 -7.67 -2.15
CA ARG A 85 -2.88 -7.27 -1.01
C ARG A 85 -4.30 -6.88 -1.44
N MET A 86 -4.45 -6.21 -2.60
CA MET A 86 -5.77 -5.86 -3.13
C MET A 86 -6.56 -7.13 -3.50
N LEU A 87 -5.93 -8.08 -4.20
CA LEU A 87 -6.59 -9.30 -4.68
C LEU A 87 -6.92 -10.31 -3.56
N LEU A 88 -6.14 -10.34 -2.48
CA LEU A 88 -6.29 -11.29 -1.37
C LEU A 88 -6.71 -10.55 -0.08
N PRO A 89 -8.00 -10.29 0.16
CA PRO A 89 -8.43 -9.61 1.37
C PRO A 89 -8.28 -10.45 2.65
N SER A 90 -8.14 -11.77 2.54
CA SER A 90 -8.02 -12.69 3.69
C SER A 90 -6.71 -12.57 4.46
N ILE A 91 -5.68 -11.95 3.88
CA ILE A 91 -4.37 -11.74 4.52
C ILE A 91 -4.24 -10.36 5.19
N ALA A 92 -5.25 -9.50 5.02
CA ALA A 92 -5.27 -8.16 5.59
C ALA A 92 -6.06 -8.16 6.90
N GLU A 93 -5.47 -7.58 7.93
CA GLU A 93 -6.09 -7.36 9.23
C GLU A 93 -6.80 -6.00 9.27
N GLY A 94 -7.81 -5.85 10.12
CA GLY A 94 -8.53 -4.58 10.36
C GLY A 94 -9.99 -4.55 9.88
N ALA A 95 -10.72 -3.52 10.30
CA ALA A 95 -12.17 -3.39 10.10
C ALA A 95 -12.56 -3.34 8.60
N ASP A 96 -11.82 -2.61 7.77
CA ASP A 96 -12.13 -2.50 6.34
C ASP A 96 -11.91 -3.80 5.57
N ALA A 97 -10.95 -4.61 6.01
CA ALA A 97 -10.74 -5.95 5.46
C ALA A 97 -11.88 -6.90 5.85
N LEU A 98 -12.41 -6.79 7.07
CA LEU A 98 -13.59 -7.54 7.51
C LEU A 98 -14.85 -7.13 6.73
N LEU A 99 -15.09 -5.83 6.54
CA LEU A 99 -16.22 -5.33 5.75
C LEU A 99 -16.16 -5.83 4.31
N ALA A 100 -15.00 -5.73 3.64
CA ALA A 100 -14.85 -6.26 2.28
C ALA A 100 -15.05 -7.79 2.18
N ARG A 101 -14.71 -8.53 3.24
CA ARG A 101 -14.99 -9.98 3.33
C ARG A 101 -16.48 -10.26 3.49
N LEU A 102 -17.17 -9.48 4.32
CA LEU A 102 -18.63 -9.56 4.48
C LEU A 102 -19.35 -9.25 3.15
N GLU A 103 -19.00 -8.15 2.48
CA GLU A 103 -19.54 -7.80 1.16
C GLU A 103 -19.33 -8.92 0.10
N ARG A 104 -18.21 -9.64 0.17
CA ARG A 104 -17.95 -10.79 -0.71
C ARG A 104 -18.82 -12.00 -0.33
N LEU A 105 -19.00 -12.27 0.95
CA LEU A 105 -19.87 -13.34 1.44
C LEU A 105 -21.33 -13.08 1.07
N GLU A 106 -21.81 -11.84 1.22
CA GLU A 106 -23.16 -11.43 0.85
C GLU A 106 -23.41 -11.63 -0.65
N ARG A 107 -22.49 -11.19 -1.51
CA ARG A 107 -22.61 -11.45 -2.96
C ARG A 107 -22.59 -12.92 -3.31
N ARG A 108 -21.75 -13.72 -2.65
CA ARG A 108 -21.71 -15.17 -2.86
C ARG A 108 -23.00 -15.84 -2.40
N ALA A 109 -23.58 -15.39 -1.30
CA ALA A 109 -24.87 -15.87 -0.80
C ALA A 109 -26.03 -15.44 -1.72
N ALA A 110 -26.02 -14.20 -2.22
CA ALA A 110 -27.00 -13.68 -3.17
C ALA A 110 -26.93 -14.37 -4.54
N SER A 111 -25.75 -14.88 -4.92
CA SER A 111 -25.52 -15.61 -6.17
C SER A 111 -25.61 -17.12 -6.01
N ALA A 112 -25.78 -17.64 -4.78
CA ALA A 112 -25.91 -19.07 -4.55
C ALA A 112 -27.35 -19.50 -4.88
N PRO A 113 -27.56 -20.50 -5.75
CA PRO A 113 -28.88 -21.12 -5.85
C PRO A 113 -29.25 -21.68 -4.47
N ALA A 114 -30.49 -21.46 -4.04
CA ALA A 114 -31.01 -21.96 -2.77
C ALA A 114 -30.61 -23.43 -2.62
N PRO A 115 -30.05 -23.86 -1.47
CA PRO A 115 -29.77 -25.27 -1.28
C PRO A 115 -31.10 -26.00 -1.31
N ALA A 116 -31.37 -26.75 -2.38
CA ALA A 116 -32.27 -27.88 -2.29
C ALA A 116 -31.68 -28.76 -1.18
N ALA A 117 -32.42 -28.89 -0.08
CA ALA A 117 -32.02 -29.68 1.07
C ALA A 117 -31.76 -31.12 0.63
N ALA A 118 -30.48 -31.46 0.40
CA ALA A 118 -29.99 -32.82 0.40
C ALA A 118 -28.99 -32.90 1.54
N VAL A 119 -29.54 -33.14 2.74
CA VAL A 119 -28.78 -33.61 3.89
C VAL A 119 -28.26 -35.00 3.54
N ALA A 120 -27.05 -35.08 3.01
CA ALA A 120 -26.28 -36.32 2.98
C ALA A 120 -25.22 -36.22 4.09
N VAL A 121 -25.64 -36.57 5.30
CA VAL A 121 -24.72 -36.96 6.37
C VAL A 121 -24.02 -38.23 5.86
N GLN A 122 -22.75 -38.14 5.49
CA GLN A 122 -21.93 -39.33 5.30
C GLN A 122 -21.71 -39.98 6.67
N ALA A 123 -22.62 -40.88 7.03
CA ALA A 123 -22.41 -41.85 8.07
C ALA A 123 -21.32 -42.83 7.60
N VAL A 124 -20.22 -42.87 8.34
CA VAL A 124 -19.20 -43.92 8.20
C VAL A 124 -19.83 -45.23 8.66
N GLN A 125 -20.34 -46.02 7.70
CA GLN A 125 -20.74 -47.41 7.94
C GLN A 125 -19.52 -48.32 7.78
N ALA A 126 -19.10 -48.91 8.89
CA ALA A 126 -18.23 -50.08 8.92
C ALA A 126 -19.04 -51.32 8.51
N ALA A 127 -18.50 -52.12 7.59
CA ALA A 127 -19.00 -53.46 7.23
C ALA A 127 -17.85 -54.30 6.61
N PRO A 128 -17.94 -55.65 6.66
CA PRO A 128 -16.88 -56.50 7.22
C PRO A 128 -15.92 -57.17 6.21
N ALA A 129 -14.91 -57.83 6.79
CA ALA A 129 -13.86 -58.58 6.12
C ALA A 129 -14.34 -59.83 5.35
N GLY A 130 -13.63 -60.12 4.25
CA GLY A 130 -13.36 -61.49 3.79
C GLY A 130 -13.71 -61.78 2.31
N GLN A 131 -12.68 -61.84 1.45
CA GLN A 131 -12.33 -63.00 0.60
C GLN A 131 -11.23 -62.64 -0.41
N ALA A 132 -10.16 -63.45 -0.43
CA ALA A 132 -9.06 -63.47 -1.40
C ALA A 132 -9.50 -64.16 -2.71
N VAL A 133 -9.06 -63.83 -3.93
CA VAL A 133 -7.76 -63.97 -4.66
C VAL A 133 -8.00 -63.54 -6.14
N PRO A 134 -7.05 -63.53 -7.11
CA PRO A 134 -5.58 -63.53 -7.08
C PRO A 134 -4.94 -62.33 -7.81
N VAL A 135 -3.63 -62.18 -7.63
CA VAL A 135 -2.77 -61.13 -8.14
C VAL A 135 -2.26 -61.48 -9.54
N ALA A 136 -2.47 -60.61 -10.54
CA ALA A 136 -1.78 -60.67 -11.82
C ALA A 136 -0.52 -59.79 -11.75
N GLN A 137 0.64 -60.44 -11.83
CA GLN A 137 1.96 -59.80 -11.85
C GLN A 137 2.22 -59.17 -13.23
N ALA A 138 2.56 -57.88 -13.26
CA ALA A 138 3.19 -57.23 -14.40
C ALA A 138 4.72 -57.17 -14.20
N PRO A 139 5.54 -57.33 -15.26
CA PRO A 139 6.99 -57.51 -15.15
C PRO A 139 7.75 -56.24 -14.71
N PRO A 140 8.92 -56.38 -14.06
CA PRO A 140 9.73 -55.27 -13.58
C PRO A 140 10.40 -54.51 -14.75
N VAL A 141 10.22 -53.20 -14.79
CA VAL A 141 10.98 -52.30 -15.66
C VAL A 141 12.28 -51.93 -14.95
N ALA A 142 13.40 -52.15 -15.62
CA ALA A 142 14.75 -51.90 -15.11
C ALA A 142 15.01 -50.41 -14.81
N PRO A 143 15.89 -50.09 -13.84
CA PRO A 143 16.20 -48.71 -13.48
C PRO A 143 17.08 -48.05 -14.55
N SER A 144 16.52 -47.07 -15.25
CA SER A 144 17.32 -46.16 -16.07
C SER A 144 17.95 -45.12 -15.16
N GLY A 145 19.28 -45.10 -15.12
CA GLY A 145 20.06 -44.18 -14.31
C GLY A 145 20.02 -42.76 -14.85
N GLU A 146 19.61 -41.83 -14.01
CA GLU A 146 20.02 -40.42 -14.09
C GLU A 146 20.40 -39.95 -12.68
N PRO A 147 21.52 -39.21 -12.51
CA PRO A 147 22.04 -38.88 -11.20
C PRO A 147 21.12 -37.87 -10.50
N VAL A 148 20.60 -38.28 -9.34
CA VAL A 148 19.97 -37.40 -8.36
C VAL A 148 20.98 -36.31 -8.01
N ARG A 149 20.71 -35.07 -8.43
CA ARG A 149 21.40 -33.90 -7.90
C ARG A 149 20.95 -33.69 -6.47
N GLU A 150 21.74 -34.20 -5.54
CA GLU A 150 21.55 -33.97 -4.11
C GLU A 150 21.68 -32.47 -3.81
N PHE A 151 20.59 -31.85 -3.40
CA PHE A 151 20.56 -30.46 -2.98
C PHE A 151 21.09 -30.38 -1.54
N GLN A 152 22.38 -30.05 -1.37
CA GLN A 152 22.94 -29.83 -0.03
C GLN A 152 22.45 -28.50 0.57
N ARG A 153 21.93 -28.59 1.81
CA ARG A 153 21.57 -27.43 2.64
C ARG A 153 22.85 -26.64 2.99
N PRO A 154 22.84 -25.28 2.99
CA PRO A 154 24.02 -24.44 3.27
C PRO A 154 24.74 -24.72 4.60
N SER A 155 24.10 -25.39 5.55
CA SER A 155 24.64 -25.71 6.87
C SER A 155 25.56 -26.94 6.91
N GLN A 156 25.73 -27.69 5.81
CA GLN A 156 26.58 -28.90 5.75
C GLN A 156 27.90 -28.69 4.98
N ARG A 157 28.25 -27.44 4.64
CA ARG A 157 29.55 -27.12 4.05
C ARG A 157 30.62 -27.23 5.13
N ALA A 158 31.44 -28.29 5.07
CA ALA A 158 32.67 -28.41 5.84
C ALA A 158 33.54 -27.15 5.62
N ALA A 159 33.96 -26.53 6.72
CA ALA A 159 34.81 -25.34 6.71
C ALA A 159 36.15 -25.68 6.05
N ALA A 160 36.45 -25.03 4.93
CA ALA A 160 37.80 -25.02 4.38
C ALA A 160 38.72 -24.25 5.34
N PRO A 161 39.96 -24.70 5.57
CA PRO A 161 40.91 -24.00 6.43
C PRO A 161 41.25 -22.63 5.85
N ALA A 162 41.20 -21.61 6.70
CA ALA A 162 41.56 -20.23 6.36
C ALA A 162 43.06 -20.14 5.98
N PRO A 163 43.42 -19.42 4.90
CA PRO A 163 44.82 -19.12 4.60
C PRO A 163 45.41 -18.17 5.65
N ALA A 164 46.68 -18.41 6.01
CA ALA A 164 47.43 -17.65 7.01
C ALA A 164 47.54 -16.15 6.66
N PRO A 165 47.60 -15.26 7.67
CA PRO A 165 47.72 -13.83 7.45
C PRO A 165 49.06 -13.46 6.80
N GLN A 166 49.00 -12.81 5.63
CA GLN A 166 50.13 -12.14 5.00
C GLN A 166 50.51 -10.90 5.81
N ALA A 167 51.81 -10.72 6.02
CA ALA A 167 52.40 -9.56 6.69
C ALA A 167 52.04 -8.25 5.97
N ALA A 168 51.71 -7.23 6.76
CA ALA A 168 51.43 -5.89 6.26
C ALA A 168 52.68 -5.24 5.62
N PRO A 169 52.54 -4.47 4.52
CA PRO A 169 53.64 -3.68 3.98
C PRO A 169 54.06 -2.57 4.96
N GLN A 170 55.37 -2.40 5.13
CA GLN A 170 55.94 -1.28 5.88
C GLN A 170 55.58 0.07 5.23
N PRO A 171 55.27 1.13 6.00
CA PRO A 171 55.07 2.46 5.46
C PRO A 171 56.36 3.05 4.89
N ALA A 172 56.28 3.65 3.71
CA ALA A 172 57.35 4.45 3.12
C ALA A 172 57.60 5.74 3.95
N PRO A 173 58.84 6.27 3.97
CA PRO A 173 59.17 7.49 4.70
C PRO A 173 58.47 8.71 4.09
N GLN A 174 57.78 9.49 4.95
CA GLN A 174 57.16 10.76 4.61
C GLN A 174 58.24 11.85 4.37
N PRO A 175 58.15 12.64 3.28
CA PRO A 175 58.96 13.83 3.11
C PRO A 175 58.60 14.91 4.14
N ALA A 176 59.62 15.62 4.62
CA ALA A 176 59.56 16.65 5.65
C ALA A 176 58.53 17.76 5.36
N ALA A 177 57.84 18.20 6.42
CA ALA A 177 56.97 19.36 6.41
C ALA A 177 57.74 20.64 6.05
N GLN A 178 57.26 21.36 5.04
CA GLN A 178 57.73 22.72 4.74
C GLN A 178 57.20 23.71 5.80
N PRO A 179 57.95 24.78 6.12
CA PRO A 179 57.55 25.73 7.15
C PRO A 179 56.28 26.49 6.76
N VAL A 180 55.35 26.57 7.71
CA VAL A 180 54.13 27.38 7.66
C VAL A 180 54.51 28.86 7.48
N ALA A 181 54.07 29.46 6.39
CA ALA A 181 54.08 30.90 6.22
C ALA A 181 53.06 31.54 7.19
N ARG A 182 53.56 32.50 7.97
CA ARG A 182 52.82 33.39 8.86
C ARG A 182 51.76 34.16 8.07
N PRO A 183 50.49 34.26 8.54
CA PRO A 183 49.49 35.08 7.86
C PRO A 183 49.80 36.56 8.05
N GLU A 184 49.87 37.30 6.93
CA GLU A 184 49.80 38.77 6.92
C GLU A 184 48.40 39.24 7.37
N PRO A 185 48.30 40.41 8.05
CA PRO A 185 47.02 40.98 8.42
C PRO A 185 46.38 41.62 7.17
N VAL A 186 45.40 40.95 6.58
CA VAL A 186 44.55 41.55 5.54
C VAL A 186 43.42 42.33 6.22
N ALA A 187 43.30 43.57 5.76
CA ALA A 187 42.35 44.59 6.18
C ALA A 187 40.89 44.11 6.30
N GLU A 188 40.23 44.76 7.25
CA GLU A 188 38.82 44.67 7.63
C GLU A 188 37.89 44.71 6.40
N ARG A 189 37.13 43.62 6.19
CA ARG A 189 36.03 43.57 5.23
C ARG A 189 34.80 44.20 5.90
N PRO A 190 34.08 45.15 5.27
CA PRO A 190 32.85 45.68 5.83
C PRO A 190 31.82 44.57 6.03
N ALA A 191 31.19 44.54 7.20
CA ALA A 191 30.13 43.60 7.52
C ALA A 191 28.95 43.73 6.53
N PRO A 192 28.30 42.62 6.14
CA PRO A 192 27.04 42.69 5.39
C PRO A 192 25.97 43.38 6.24
N GLN A 193 25.46 44.51 5.74
CA GLN A 193 24.34 45.23 6.31
C GLN A 193 23.12 44.31 6.36
N ARG A 194 22.51 44.17 7.53
CA ARG A 194 21.19 43.52 7.66
C ARG A 194 20.18 44.33 6.84
N PRO A 195 19.28 43.69 6.07
CA PRO A 195 18.17 44.41 5.46
C PRO A 195 17.27 45.03 6.54
N SER A 196 17.06 46.33 6.44
CA SER A 196 16.09 47.07 7.24
C SER A 196 14.68 46.47 7.08
N ALA A 197 13.97 46.32 8.20
CA ALA A 197 12.57 45.93 8.21
C ALA A 197 11.72 46.94 7.39
N PRO A 198 10.69 46.48 6.67
CA PRO A 198 9.81 47.38 5.94
C PRO A 198 8.97 48.22 6.92
N THR A 199 8.98 49.53 6.68
CA THR A 199 8.12 50.53 7.32
C THR A 199 6.63 50.16 7.12
N PRO A 200 5.78 50.21 8.16
CA PRO A 200 4.34 50.00 7.98
C PRO A 200 3.70 51.16 7.18
N PRO A 201 2.70 50.89 6.34
CA PRO A 201 2.00 51.93 5.58
C PRO A 201 1.19 52.86 6.51
N PRO A 202 0.93 54.11 6.10
CA PRO A 202 0.15 55.05 6.89
C PRO A 202 -1.30 54.59 7.05
N ALA A 203 -1.85 54.80 8.25
CA ALA A 203 -3.21 54.46 8.63
C ALA A 203 -4.25 55.18 7.75
N ALA A 204 -5.13 54.41 7.11
CA ALA A 204 -6.37 54.90 6.54
C ALA A 204 -7.41 55.13 7.66
N PRO A 205 -8.29 56.15 7.54
CA PRO A 205 -9.28 56.44 8.57
C PRO A 205 -10.35 55.35 8.63
N ALA A 206 -10.77 55.04 9.85
CA ALA A 206 -11.84 54.10 10.14
C ALA A 206 -13.19 54.56 9.56
N PRO A 207 -13.96 53.68 8.89
CA PRO A 207 -15.40 53.85 8.84
C PRO A 207 -16.05 53.25 10.10
N ALA A 208 -17.09 53.93 10.53
CA ALA A 208 -17.86 53.72 11.73
C ALA A 208 -18.45 52.32 11.88
N ALA A 209 -18.73 51.99 13.16
CA ALA A 209 -19.47 50.83 13.62
C ALA A 209 -20.68 50.51 12.73
N ALA A 210 -20.71 49.28 12.21
CA ALA A 210 -21.91 48.61 11.77
C ALA A 210 -22.14 47.40 12.67
N THR A 211 -23.33 47.43 13.25
CA THR A 211 -23.94 46.56 14.25
C THR A 211 -23.85 45.07 13.89
N ALA A 212 -23.68 44.25 14.92
CA ALA A 212 -23.88 42.80 14.86
C ALA A 212 -25.27 42.47 14.30
N VAL A 213 -25.32 41.60 13.29
CA VAL A 213 -26.50 40.81 12.96
C VAL A 213 -26.06 39.35 13.00
N ALA A 214 -26.66 38.62 13.93
CA ALA A 214 -26.55 37.18 14.05
C ALA A 214 -27.02 36.51 12.75
N ALA A 215 -26.14 35.72 12.14
CA ALA A 215 -26.51 34.76 11.12
C ALA A 215 -26.47 33.36 11.76
N THR A 216 -27.63 32.93 12.23
CA THR A 216 -28.00 31.52 12.41
C THR A 216 -27.78 30.76 11.12
N GLY A 217 -26.84 29.83 11.11
CA GLY A 217 -26.49 29.01 9.95
C GLY A 217 -25.88 27.67 10.36
N GLY A 218 -26.76 26.74 10.74
CA GLY A 218 -26.60 25.27 10.78
C GLY A 218 -25.20 24.67 10.68
N GLY A 219 -24.41 24.74 11.75
CA GLY A 219 -23.35 23.78 12.02
C GLY A 219 -23.87 22.76 13.02
N THR A 220 -23.86 21.47 12.68
CA THR A 220 -24.05 20.40 13.67
C THR A 220 -22.91 20.49 14.68
N ASP A 221 -23.22 21.09 15.82
CA ASP A 221 -22.30 21.25 16.93
C ASP A 221 -21.90 19.88 17.51
N VAL A 222 -20.61 19.72 17.81
CA VAL A 222 -20.03 18.49 18.33
C VAL A 222 -20.68 18.10 19.66
N GLU A 223 -21.12 19.09 20.43
CA GLU A 223 -21.89 18.93 21.67
C GLU A 223 -23.24 18.23 21.42
N SER A 224 -23.94 18.57 20.33
CA SER A 224 -25.24 17.97 19.97
C SER A 224 -25.12 16.50 19.53
N ILE A 225 -24.00 16.14 18.88
CA ILE A 225 -23.72 14.75 18.50
C ILE A 225 -23.42 13.92 19.76
N ARG A 226 -22.67 14.47 20.71
CA ARG A 226 -22.31 13.79 21.96
C ARG A 226 -23.52 13.53 22.86
N GLY A 227 -24.48 14.46 22.90
CA GLY A 227 -25.71 14.33 23.67
C GLY A 227 -26.70 13.27 23.12
N ARG A 228 -26.60 12.90 21.84
CA ARG A 228 -27.47 11.89 21.21
C ARG A 228 -26.93 10.46 21.28
N TRP A 229 -25.67 10.28 21.65
CA TRP A 229 -25.03 8.97 21.76
C TRP A 229 -25.68 7.97 22.74
N PRO A 230 -26.28 8.36 23.89
CA PRO A 230 -26.89 7.38 24.80
C PRO A 230 -28.27 6.85 24.34
N HIS A 231 -28.75 7.25 23.16
CA HIS A 231 -30.05 6.83 22.62
C HIS A 231 -29.95 6.11 21.25
N VAL A 232 -28.75 5.64 20.88
CA VAL A 232 -28.49 4.75 19.72
C VAL A 232 -27.91 3.45 20.25
#